data_AF-A0AAD2WEF0-F1
#
_entry.id   AF-A0AAD2WEF0-F1
#
_cell.length_a   1.000
_cell.length_b   1.000
_cell.length_c   1.000
_cell.angle_alpha   90.00
_cell.angle_beta   90.00
_cell.angle_gamma   90.00
#
_symmetry.space_group_name_H-M   'P 1'
#
loop_
_entity.id
_entity.type
_entity.pdbx_description
1 polymer ?
#
loop_
_entity_poly.entity_id
_entity_poly.type
_entity_poly.pdbx_seq_one_letter_code
_entity_poly.pdbx_strand_id
1 'polypeptide(L)'
;MTTKHPDWEAIERAYRAGALSIRTIADRNGVSDTAIRKKAKALGWERDLSEQVRKEVRNKLVRGEVREDQCANPERDAEIIEEAAEEGATVVRSHRRDIRKAANLANLLMDDLRNTIQRREEIEDEIERDTAGDESGFRRASMLSAVALPSNAKTLFQLSSAMKNLQVLERTAFGLDDKEQSKDADELSQLMDELSKDA
;
A
#
# COMPACT_ATOMS: atom_id res chain seq x y z
N MET A 1 -20.95 -22.82 -23.95
CA MET A 1 -19.93 -22.05 -23.23
C MET A 1 -19.25 -21.15 -24.24
N THR A 2 -19.55 -19.85 -24.23
CA THR A 2 -19.02 -18.88 -25.19
C THR A 2 -17.53 -18.67 -24.93
N THR A 3 -16.68 -19.13 -25.85
CA THR A 3 -15.24 -18.84 -25.85
C THR A 3 -15.07 -17.34 -26.00
N LYS A 4 -14.89 -16.65 -24.86
CA LYS A 4 -14.63 -15.22 -24.81
C LYS A 4 -13.24 -15.01 -25.42
N HIS A 5 -13.18 -14.59 -26.68
CA HIS A 5 -11.92 -14.22 -27.30
C HIS A 5 -11.27 -13.13 -26.44
N PRO A 6 -10.00 -13.28 -26.03
CA PRO A 6 -9.31 -12.27 -25.25
C PRO A 6 -9.26 -10.97 -26.04
N ASP A 7 -9.71 -9.88 -25.43
CA ASP A 7 -9.59 -8.55 -26.00
C ASP A 7 -8.13 -8.11 -25.93
N TRP A 8 -7.40 -8.39 -27.01
CA TRP A 8 -5.98 -8.10 -27.09
C TRP A 8 -5.67 -6.61 -27.14
N GLU A 9 -6.62 -5.78 -27.58
CA GLU A 9 -6.47 -4.33 -27.64
C GLU A 9 -6.58 -3.73 -26.23
N ALA A 10 -7.53 -4.21 -25.43
CA ALA A 10 -7.60 -3.87 -24.00
C ALA A 10 -6.37 -4.35 -23.22
N ILE A 11 -5.86 -5.56 -23.51
CA ILE A 11 -4.64 -6.09 -22.89
C ILE A 11 -3.42 -5.24 -23.28
N GLU A 12 -3.33 -4.79 -24.54
CA GLU A 12 -2.26 -3.90 -25.01
C GLU A 12 -2.28 -2.57 -24.26
N ARG A 13 -3.43 -1.90 -24.19
CA ARG A 13 -3.60 -0.62 -23.46
C ARG A 13 -3.16 -0.76 -22.00
N ALA A 14 -3.66 -1.78 -21.31
CA ALA A 14 -3.30 -2.05 -19.92
C ALA A 14 -1.82 -2.42 -19.75
N TYR A 15 -1.22 -3.07 -20.74
CA TYR A 15 0.20 -3.41 -20.73
C TYR A 15 1.07 -2.15 -20.88
N ARG A 16 0.79 -1.29 -21.88
CA ARG A 16 1.54 -0.04 -22.15
C ARG A 16 1.42 0.98 -21.04
N ALA A 17 0.22 1.12 -20.46
CA ALA A 17 -0.02 1.96 -19.28
C ALA A 17 0.87 1.58 -18.08
N GLY A 18 1.29 0.32 -17.97
CA GLY A 18 2.24 -0.13 -16.95
C GLY A 18 1.74 -0.12 -15.49
N ALA A 19 0.53 0.39 -15.24
CA ALA A 19 -0.06 0.56 -13.91
C ALA A 19 -0.40 -0.77 -13.20
N LEU A 20 -0.81 -1.79 -13.96
CA LEU A 20 -1.18 -3.11 -13.43
C LEU A 20 -0.03 -4.11 -13.60
N SER A 21 0.03 -5.14 -12.76
CA SER A 21 0.96 -6.26 -12.99
C SER A 21 0.50 -7.12 -14.17
N ILE A 22 1.43 -7.77 -14.89
CA ILE A 22 1.08 -8.66 -16.01
C ILE A 22 0.14 -9.78 -15.55
N ARG A 23 0.31 -10.29 -14.32
CA ARG A 23 -0.57 -11.30 -13.71
C ARG A 23 -2.00 -10.77 -13.52
N THR A 24 -2.14 -9.56 -13.00
CA THR A 24 -3.45 -8.91 -12.83
C THR A 24 -4.16 -8.69 -14.16
N ILE A 25 -3.43 -8.29 -15.22
CA ILE A 25 -3.98 -8.15 -16.57
C ILE A 25 -4.43 -9.52 -17.11
N ALA A 26 -3.65 -10.57 -16.87
CA ALA A 26 -3.98 -11.95 -17.20
C ALA A 26 -5.27 -12.42 -16.53
N ASP A 27 -5.38 -12.24 -15.22
CA ASP A 27 -6.54 -12.65 -14.42
C ASP A 27 -7.82 -11.92 -14.87
N ARG A 28 -7.76 -10.60 -15.11
CA ARG A 28 -8.91 -9.80 -15.58
C ARG A 28 -9.43 -10.25 -16.96
N ASN A 29 -8.54 -10.73 -17.82
CA ASN A 29 -8.86 -11.08 -19.20
C ASN A 29 -8.98 -12.60 -19.44
N GLY A 30 -8.82 -13.43 -18.40
CA GLY A 30 -8.90 -14.89 -18.51
C GLY A 30 -7.81 -15.51 -19.39
N VAL A 31 -6.65 -14.88 -19.47
CA VAL A 31 -5.48 -15.35 -20.25
C VAL A 31 -4.29 -15.61 -19.33
N SER A 32 -3.34 -16.42 -19.78
CA SER A 32 -2.10 -16.65 -19.02
C SER A 32 -1.13 -15.46 -19.15
N ASP A 33 -0.40 -15.17 -18.07
CA ASP A 33 0.64 -14.13 -18.05
C ASP A 33 1.74 -14.39 -19.10
N THR A 34 1.99 -15.66 -19.41
CA THR A 34 2.94 -16.12 -20.43
C THR A 34 2.43 -15.80 -21.83
N ALA A 35 1.12 -15.92 -22.09
CA ALA A 35 0.52 -15.54 -23.36
C ALA A 35 0.65 -14.04 -23.62
N ILE A 36 0.42 -13.21 -22.60
CA ILE A 36 0.61 -11.74 -22.68
C ILE A 36 2.06 -11.41 -23.00
N ARG A 37 3.04 -11.98 -22.28
CA ARG A 37 4.47 -11.75 -22.55
C ARG A 37 4.89 -12.16 -23.96
N LYS A 38 4.40 -13.30 -24.45
CA LYS A 38 4.68 -13.77 -25.81
C LYS A 38 4.11 -12.83 -26.87
N LYS A 39 2.89 -12.33 -26.67
CA LYS A 39 2.25 -11.33 -27.54
C LYS A 39 2.98 -9.99 -27.51
N ALA A 40 3.32 -9.50 -26.32
CA ALA A 40 4.09 -8.26 -26.15
C ALA A 40 5.43 -8.33 -26.91
N LYS A 41 6.17 -9.44 -26.78
CA LYS A 41 7.42 -9.64 -27.53
C LYS A 41 7.21 -9.73 -29.05
N ALA A 42 6.12 -10.36 -29.49
CA ALA A 42 5.83 -10.51 -30.92
C ALA A 42 5.37 -9.21 -31.59
N LEU A 43 4.70 -8.33 -30.85
CA LEU A 43 4.14 -7.06 -31.35
C LEU A 43 4.93 -5.83 -30.91
N GLY A 44 6.02 -6.01 -30.16
CA GLY A 44 6.86 -4.90 -29.68
C GLY A 44 6.17 -4.01 -28.65
N TRP A 45 5.28 -4.56 -27.81
CA TRP A 45 4.66 -3.78 -26.76
C TRP A 45 5.68 -3.45 -25.66
N GLU A 46 5.80 -2.17 -25.35
CA GLU A 46 6.66 -1.65 -24.28
C GLU A 46 5.82 -0.92 -23.22
N ARG A 47 6.36 -0.78 -22.01
CA ARG A 47 5.70 -0.07 -20.90
C ARG A 47 6.10 1.40 -20.85
N ASP A 48 6.00 2.05 -21.99
CA ASP A 48 6.44 3.43 -22.27
C ASP A 48 5.64 4.49 -21.48
N LEU A 49 4.36 4.25 -21.21
CA LEU A 49 3.49 5.23 -20.54
C LEU A 49 3.53 5.17 -19.00
N SER A 50 4.31 4.26 -18.41
CA SER A 50 4.31 4.00 -16.96
C SER A 50 4.62 5.24 -16.11
N GLU A 51 5.57 6.07 -16.55
CA GLU A 51 6.00 7.25 -15.81
C GLU A 51 4.97 8.40 -15.92
N GLN A 52 4.40 8.60 -17.11
CA GLN A 52 3.32 9.57 -17.33
C GLN A 52 2.05 9.20 -16.55
N VAL A 53 1.65 7.92 -16.55
CA VAL A 53 0.54 7.44 -15.73
C VAL A 53 0.79 7.71 -14.24
N ARG A 54 2.01 7.46 -13.73
CA ARG A 54 2.34 7.78 -12.33
C ARG A 54 2.28 9.29 -12.06
N LYS A 55 2.77 10.12 -12.98
CA LYS A 55 2.69 11.57 -12.89
C LYS A 55 1.24 12.05 -12.86
N GLU A 56 0.38 11.51 -13.72
CA GLU A 56 -1.04 11.87 -13.76
C GLU A 56 -1.83 11.35 -12.55
N VAL A 57 -1.54 10.14 -12.05
CA VAL A 57 -2.09 9.69 -10.75
C VAL A 57 -1.71 10.68 -9.65
N ARG A 58 -0.45 11.13 -9.58
CA ARG A 58 -0.01 12.13 -8.60
C ARG A 58 -0.69 13.47 -8.79
N ASN A 59 -0.82 13.96 -10.03
CA ASN A 59 -1.56 15.19 -10.34
C ASN A 59 -3.00 15.09 -9.82
N LYS A 60 -3.75 14.07 -10.22
CA LYS A 60 -5.13 13.80 -9.76
C LYS A 60 -5.30 13.64 -8.25
N LEU A 61 -4.23 13.31 -7.53
CA LEU A 61 -4.21 13.23 -6.06
C LEU A 61 -3.89 14.58 -5.38
N VAL A 62 -3.24 15.52 -6.07
CA VAL A 62 -2.77 16.81 -5.54
C VAL A 62 -3.65 17.97 -5.99
N ARG A 63 -3.96 18.09 -7.29
CA ARG A 63 -4.81 19.12 -7.90
C ARG A 63 -5.47 18.53 -9.14
N GLY A 64 -6.77 18.73 -9.31
CA GLY A 64 -7.56 18.17 -10.43
C GLY A 64 -7.26 18.76 -11.81
N GLU A 65 -6.03 19.19 -12.10
CA GLU A 65 -5.64 19.78 -13.39
C GLU A 65 -4.43 19.05 -13.96
N VAL A 66 -4.64 18.50 -15.16
CA VAL A 66 -3.68 17.79 -16.00
C VAL A 66 -2.74 18.81 -16.65
N ARG A 67 -1.43 18.57 -16.61
CA ARG A 67 -0.47 19.29 -17.46
C ARG A 67 -0.03 18.34 -18.57
N GLU A 68 -0.46 18.67 -19.79
CA GLU A 68 -0.11 17.96 -21.03
C GLU A 68 1.41 17.95 -21.25
N ASP A 69 2.01 16.77 -21.19
CA ASP A 69 3.27 16.48 -21.86
C ASP A 69 2.98 15.56 -23.06
N GLN A 70 3.56 15.90 -24.21
CA GLN A 70 3.22 15.35 -25.52
C GLN A 70 3.65 13.87 -25.68
N CYS A 71 2.72 13.02 -26.15
CA CYS A 71 2.99 11.66 -26.62
C CYS A 71 2.94 11.56 -28.15
N ALA A 72 3.67 10.58 -28.70
CA ALA A 72 3.72 10.25 -30.12
C ALA A 72 2.47 9.45 -30.58
N ASN A 73 1.29 9.99 -30.30
CA ASN A 73 -0.05 9.78 -30.89
C ASN A 73 -1.05 10.36 -29.86
N PRO A 74 -1.31 11.68 -29.91
CA PRO A 74 -1.75 12.43 -28.74
C PRO A 74 -3.11 11.99 -28.19
N GLU A 75 -4.05 11.53 -29.02
CA GLU A 75 -5.41 11.21 -28.55
C GLU A 75 -5.50 9.84 -27.86
N ARG A 76 -4.90 8.79 -28.46
CA ARG A 76 -5.04 7.41 -27.96
C ARG A 76 -4.15 7.15 -26.74
N ASP A 77 -2.96 7.74 -26.70
CA ASP A 77 -2.07 7.62 -25.54
C ASP A 77 -2.60 8.45 -24.37
N ALA A 78 -3.16 9.64 -24.61
CA ALA A 78 -3.79 10.44 -23.56
C ALA A 78 -5.00 9.74 -22.94
N GLU A 79 -5.85 9.09 -23.74
CA GLU A 79 -6.99 8.31 -23.22
C GLU A 79 -6.53 7.15 -22.33
N ILE A 80 -5.49 6.41 -22.76
CA ILE A 80 -4.89 5.32 -21.97
C ILE A 80 -4.32 5.83 -20.66
N ILE A 81 -3.63 6.99 -20.69
CA ILE A 81 -3.04 7.60 -19.49
C ILE A 81 -4.15 8.03 -18.53
N GLU A 82 -5.19 8.71 -19.01
CA GLU A 82 -6.27 9.28 -18.20
C GLU A 82 -7.11 8.18 -17.53
N GLU A 83 -7.46 7.12 -18.26
CA GLU A 83 -8.17 5.93 -17.75
C GLU A 83 -7.34 5.24 -16.66
N ALA A 84 -6.07 4.94 -16.95
CA ALA A 84 -5.18 4.30 -15.99
C ALA A 84 -4.91 5.18 -14.76
N ALA A 85 -4.84 6.51 -14.95
CA ALA A 85 -4.64 7.46 -13.87
C ALA A 85 -5.87 7.57 -12.97
N GLU A 86 -7.10 7.50 -13.50
CA GLU A 86 -8.30 7.52 -12.67
C GLU A 86 -8.45 6.22 -11.85
N GLU A 87 -8.19 5.06 -12.47
CA GLU A 87 -8.15 3.79 -11.74
C GLU A 87 -7.10 3.83 -10.62
N GLY A 88 -5.89 4.29 -10.94
CA GLY A 88 -4.80 4.43 -9.98
C GLY A 88 -5.14 5.39 -8.84
N ALA A 89 -5.70 6.56 -9.14
CA ALA A 89 -6.12 7.54 -8.15
C ALA A 89 -7.22 6.99 -7.23
N THR A 90 -8.18 6.24 -7.78
CA THR A 90 -9.24 5.59 -6.99
C THR A 90 -8.68 4.56 -6.01
N VAL A 91 -7.73 3.73 -6.45
CA VAL A 91 -7.05 2.75 -5.60
C VAL A 91 -6.28 3.44 -4.47
N VAL A 92 -5.47 4.46 -4.79
CA VAL A 92 -4.69 5.20 -3.79
C VAL A 92 -5.61 5.92 -2.78
N ARG A 93 -6.73 6.50 -3.24
CA ARG A 93 -7.75 7.08 -2.35
C ARG A 93 -8.35 6.03 -1.41
N SER A 94 -8.63 4.81 -1.91
CA SER A 94 -9.10 3.72 -1.05
C SER A 94 -8.06 3.32 -0.01
N HIS A 95 -6.81 3.09 -0.43
CA HIS A 95 -5.72 2.75 0.49
C HIS A 95 -5.56 3.80 1.58
N ARG A 96 -5.54 5.10 1.23
CA ARG A 96 -5.46 6.19 2.22
C ARG A 96 -6.61 6.14 3.23
N ARG A 97 -7.84 5.87 2.78
CA ARG A 97 -9.00 5.73 3.66
C ARG A 97 -8.85 4.53 4.60
N ASP A 98 -8.42 3.39 4.08
CA ASP A 98 -8.33 2.15 4.86
C ASP A 98 -7.19 2.21 5.87
N ILE A 99 -6.05 2.82 5.50
CA ILE A 99 -4.93 3.12 6.42
C ILE A 99 -5.40 4.01 7.57
N ARG A 100 -6.15 5.08 7.29
CA ARG A 100 -6.70 5.96 8.35
C ARG A 100 -7.64 5.21 9.29
N LYS A 101 -8.53 4.37 8.76
CA LYS A 101 -9.43 3.54 9.58
C LYS A 101 -8.64 2.61 10.49
N ALA A 102 -7.61 1.94 9.96
CA ALA A 102 -6.77 1.04 10.74
C ALA A 102 -5.95 1.78 11.80
N ALA A 103 -5.42 2.97 11.48
CA ALA A 103 -4.69 3.81 12.43
C ALA A 103 -5.60 4.28 13.57
N ASN A 104 -6.83 4.70 13.27
CA ASN A 104 -7.81 5.08 14.29
C ASN A 104 -8.16 3.90 15.22
N LEU A 105 -8.33 2.70 14.66
CA LEU A 105 -8.60 1.51 15.47
C LEU A 105 -7.40 1.14 16.37
N ALA A 106 -6.17 1.24 15.85
CA ALA A 106 -4.98 0.98 16.64
C ALA A 106 -4.85 1.97 17.81
N ASN A 107 -5.16 3.26 17.58
CA ASN A 107 -5.17 4.27 18.64
C ASN A 107 -6.24 3.97 19.70
N LEU A 108 -7.44 3.58 19.29
CA LEU A 108 -8.51 3.19 20.22
C LEU A 108 -8.09 2.00 21.10
N LEU A 109 -7.47 0.98 20.52
CA LEU A 109 -6.96 -0.18 21.27
C LEU A 109 -5.81 0.20 22.22
N MET A 110 -4.97 1.17 21.85
CA MET A 110 -3.95 1.70 22.77
C MET A 110 -4.59 2.45 23.95
N ASP A 111 -5.64 3.22 23.71
CA ASP A 111 -6.41 3.89 24.77
C ASP A 111 -7.10 2.86 25.68
N ASP A 112 -7.68 1.80 25.13
CA ASP A 112 -8.27 0.70 25.91
C ASP A 112 -7.21 -0.04 26.76
N LEU A 113 -6.02 -0.27 26.20
CA LEU A 113 -4.91 -0.84 26.94
C LEU A 113 -4.46 0.08 28.07
N ARG A 114 -4.36 1.40 27.83
CA ARG A 114 -4.08 2.40 28.87
C ARG A 114 -5.13 2.34 29.98
N ASN A 115 -6.40 2.33 29.61
CA ASN A 115 -7.53 2.25 30.52
C ASN A 115 -7.50 0.98 31.39
N THR A 116 -7.11 -0.16 30.80
CA THR A 116 -6.96 -1.44 31.49
C THR A 116 -5.81 -1.41 32.48
N ILE A 117 -4.67 -0.81 32.10
CA ILE A 117 -3.50 -0.65 32.98
C ILE A 117 -3.84 0.26 34.16
N GLN A 118 -4.53 1.38 33.92
CA GLN A 118 -4.89 2.35 34.95
C GLN A 118 -5.87 1.79 35.99
N ARG A 119 -6.82 0.96 35.56
CA ARG A 119 -7.83 0.34 36.43
C ARG A 119 -7.47 -1.09 36.86
N ARG A 120 -6.20 -1.48 36.74
CA ARG A 120 -5.78 -2.86 37.00
C ARG A 120 -6.18 -3.34 38.39
N GLU A 121 -5.89 -2.56 39.42
CA GLU A 121 -6.16 -2.95 40.81
C GLU A 121 -7.66 -3.21 41.02
N GLU A 122 -8.52 -2.31 40.54
CA GLU A 122 -9.97 -2.48 40.58
C GLU A 122 -10.42 -3.76 39.85
N ILE A 123 -9.83 -4.06 38.67
CA ILE A 123 -10.16 -5.26 37.90
C ILE A 123 -9.70 -6.53 38.62
N GLU A 124 -8.50 -6.52 39.20
CA GLU A 124 -7.95 -7.65 39.96
C GLU A 124 -8.82 -7.93 41.21
N ASP A 125 -9.22 -6.88 41.93
CA ASP A 125 -10.13 -6.98 43.09
C ASP A 125 -11.48 -7.61 42.70
N GLU A 126 -12.11 -7.16 41.61
CA GLU A 126 -13.38 -7.75 41.16
C GLU A 126 -13.21 -9.20 40.69
N ILE A 127 -12.10 -9.53 40.01
CA ILE A 127 -11.78 -10.91 39.63
C ILE A 127 -11.70 -11.79 40.89
N GLU A 128 -11.03 -11.33 41.94
CA GLU A 128 -10.90 -12.07 43.18
C GLU A 128 -12.25 -12.30 43.86
N ARG A 129 -13.10 -11.26 43.95
CA ARG A 129 -14.44 -11.37 44.54
C ARG A 129 -15.32 -12.36 43.77
N ASP A 130 -15.39 -12.23 42.45
CA ASP A 130 -16.25 -13.06 41.61
C ASP A 130 -15.81 -14.53 41.53
N THR A 131 -14.54 -14.80 41.83
CA THR A 131 -13.95 -16.16 41.79
C THR A 131 -13.67 -16.74 43.17
N ALA A 132 -14.11 -16.09 44.26
CA ALA A 132 -13.82 -16.52 45.63
C ALA A 132 -14.34 -17.92 45.98
N GLY A 133 -15.42 -18.37 45.33
CA GLY A 133 -16.01 -19.69 45.53
C GLY A 133 -15.49 -20.78 44.58
N ASP A 134 -14.56 -20.48 43.68
CA ASP A 134 -14.09 -21.44 42.68
C ASP A 134 -13.14 -22.48 43.31
N GLU A 135 -13.48 -23.76 43.24
CA GLU A 135 -12.64 -24.85 43.79
C GLU A 135 -11.29 -25.00 43.06
N SER A 136 -11.29 -24.86 41.73
CA SER A 136 -10.12 -25.17 40.91
C SER A 136 -9.11 -24.01 40.81
N GLY A 137 -9.50 -22.77 41.10
CA GLY A 137 -8.67 -21.56 40.89
C GLY A 137 -8.29 -21.24 39.44
N PHE A 138 -8.57 -22.14 38.48
CA PHE A 138 -8.19 -22.01 37.08
C PHE A 138 -8.80 -20.77 36.42
N ARG A 139 -10.09 -20.52 36.66
CA ARG A 139 -10.81 -19.35 36.13
C ARG A 139 -10.17 -18.05 36.63
N ARG A 140 -9.89 -17.93 37.92
CA ARG A 140 -9.17 -16.79 38.51
C ARG A 140 -7.81 -16.58 37.85
N ALA A 141 -7.00 -17.64 37.77
CA ALA A 141 -5.69 -17.58 37.16
C ALA A 141 -5.75 -17.11 35.69
N SER A 142 -6.72 -17.61 34.92
CA SER A 142 -6.94 -17.19 33.54
C SER A 142 -7.30 -15.71 33.43
N MET A 143 -8.22 -15.21 34.27
CA MET A 143 -8.66 -13.81 34.26
C MET A 143 -7.52 -12.86 34.68
N LEU A 144 -6.80 -13.18 35.76
CA LEU A 144 -5.63 -12.41 36.20
C LEU A 144 -4.53 -12.40 35.13
N SER A 145 -4.30 -13.54 34.44
CA SER A 145 -3.30 -13.61 33.38
C SER A 145 -3.60 -12.66 32.21
N ALA A 146 -4.89 -12.41 31.92
CA ALA A 146 -5.31 -11.56 30.82
C ALA A 146 -4.98 -10.08 31.07
N VAL A 147 -5.10 -9.63 32.32
CA VAL A 147 -4.80 -8.25 32.73
C VAL A 147 -3.37 -8.06 33.21
N ALA A 148 -2.60 -9.15 33.37
CA ALA A 148 -1.23 -9.14 33.87
C ALA A 148 -0.25 -8.38 32.95
N LEU A 149 0.88 -7.95 33.54
CA LEU A 149 1.86 -7.10 32.85
C LEU A 149 2.43 -7.76 31.58
N PRO A 150 2.74 -9.07 31.56
CA PRO A 150 3.21 -9.73 30.34
C PRO A 150 2.18 -9.69 29.20
N SER A 151 0.89 -9.86 29.50
CA SER A 151 -0.19 -9.80 28.52
C SER A 151 -0.33 -8.39 27.93
N ASN A 152 -0.34 -7.37 28.79
CA ASN A 152 -0.42 -5.98 28.37
C ASN A 152 0.80 -5.55 27.55
N ALA A 153 2.01 -5.94 27.96
CA ALA A 153 3.24 -5.63 27.25
C ALA A 153 3.27 -6.27 25.85
N LYS A 154 2.79 -7.51 25.72
CA LYS A 154 2.66 -8.19 24.43
C LYS A 154 1.68 -7.46 23.51
N THR A 155 0.53 -7.04 24.06
CA THR A 155 -0.48 -6.27 23.32
C THR A 155 0.09 -4.94 22.83
N LEU A 156 0.80 -4.20 23.70
CA LEU A 156 1.48 -2.96 23.33
C LEU A 156 2.49 -3.16 22.19
N PHE A 157 3.31 -4.21 22.25
CA PHE A 157 4.28 -4.53 21.20
C PHE A 157 3.61 -4.87 19.86
N GLN A 158 2.50 -5.61 19.89
CA GLN A 158 1.73 -5.94 18.69
C GLN A 158 1.11 -4.69 18.06
N LEU A 159 0.51 -3.81 18.89
CA LEU A 159 -0.07 -2.55 18.43
C LEU A 159 1.02 -1.61 17.87
N SER A 160 2.18 -1.49 18.52
CA SER A 160 3.27 -0.65 18.01
C SER A 160 3.84 -1.18 16.69
N SER A 161 3.93 -2.50 16.55
CA SER A 161 4.32 -3.15 15.29
C SER A 161 3.31 -2.88 14.17
N ALA A 162 2.00 -2.94 14.49
CA ALA A 162 0.94 -2.59 13.55
C ALA A 162 1.02 -1.12 13.12
N MET A 163 1.22 -0.20 14.07
CA MET A 163 1.39 1.24 13.78
C MET A 163 2.60 1.51 12.90
N LYS A 164 3.74 0.85 13.14
CA LYS A 164 4.93 0.96 12.29
C LYS A 164 4.61 0.57 10.84
N ASN A 165 3.91 -0.56 10.65
CA ASN A 165 3.53 -1.01 9.30
C ASN A 165 2.54 -0.04 8.64
N LEU A 166 1.56 0.48 9.39
CA LEU A 166 0.63 1.49 8.89
C LEU A 166 1.36 2.77 8.48
N GLN A 167 2.38 3.21 9.22
CA GLN A 167 3.18 4.37 8.87
C GLN A 167 3.97 4.16 7.57
N VAL A 168 4.53 2.96 7.35
CA VAL A 168 5.19 2.62 6.08
C VAL A 168 4.18 2.66 4.92
N LEU A 169 3.01 2.03 5.10
CA LEU A 169 1.94 2.06 4.09
C LEU A 169 1.45 3.48 3.81
N GLU A 170 1.37 4.32 4.84
CA GLU A 170 1.01 5.73 4.70
C GLU A 170 2.06 6.46 3.86
N ARG A 171 3.33 6.36 4.23
CA ARG A 171 4.43 6.97 3.47
C ARG A 171 4.42 6.55 2.00
N THR A 172 4.17 5.28 1.71
CA THR A 172 4.02 4.78 0.34
C THR A 172 2.78 5.37 -0.35
N ALA A 173 1.61 5.39 0.29
CA ALA A 173 0.37 5.92 -0.29
C ALA A 173 0.37 7.44 -0.50
N PHE A 174 1.25 8.16 0.21
CA PHE A 174 1.47 9.60 0.05
C PHE A 174 2.70 9.94 -0.81
N GLY A 175 3.41 8.94 -1.36
CA GLY A 175 4.59 9.17 -2.19
C GLY A 175 5.78 9.75 -1.41
N LEU A 176 5.82 9.58 -0.08
CA LEU A 176 6.92 10.04 0.78
C LEU A 176 8.11 9.06 0.80
N ASP A 177 7.93 7.87 0.23
CA ASP A 177 8.97 6.85 0.03
C ASP A 177 9.55 6.87 -1.39
N ASP A 178 8.95 7.63 -2.31
CA ASP A 178 9.59 7.99 -3.56
C ASP A 178 10.74 8.92 -3.18
N LYS A 179 11.90 8.32 -2.84
CA LYS A 179 13.14 8.99 -3.18
C LYS A 179 12.99 9.26 -4.67
N GLU A 180 12.74 10.52 -5.03
CA GLU A 180 13.38 11.04 -6.22
C GLU A 180 14.83 10.59 -6.06
N GLN A 181 15.19 9.49 -6.71
CA GLN A 181 16.53 9.36 -7.24
C GLN A 181 16.60 10.58 -8.15
N SER A 182 16.98 11.71 -7.56
CA SER A 182 17.34 12.88 -8.33
C SER A 182 18.46 12.35 -9.19
N LYS A 183 18.16 12.08 -10.47
CA LYS A 183 19.17 11.79 -11.48
C LYS A 183 20.26 12.84 -11.38
N ASP A 184 19.89 14.07 -11.02
CA ASP A 184 20.76 15.19 -10.65
C ASP A 184 21.82 14.85 -9.57
N ALA A 185 21.51 14.05 -8.54
CA ALA A 185 22.49 13.68 -7.51
C ALA A 185 23.46 12.60 -7.98
N ASP A 186 22.98 11.63 -8.77
CA ASP A 186 23.84 10.62 -9.38
C ASP A 186 24.70 11.23 -10.50
N GLU A 187 24.15 12.18 -11.28
CA GLU A 187 24.85 12.97 -12.30
C GLU A 187 25.87 13.92 -11.67
N LEU A 188 25.52 14.63 -10.59
CA LEU A 188 26.47 15.46 -9.83
C LEU A 188 27.59 14.63 -9.22
N SER A 189 27.29 13.43 -8.71
CA SER A 189 28.31 12.52 -8.18
C SER A 189 29.24 12.04 -9.30
N GLN A 190 28.71 11.72 -10.48
CA GLN A 190 29.52 11.35 -11.65
C GLN A 190 30.39 12.51 -12.14
N LEU A 191 29.86 13.73 -12.18
CA LEU A 191 30.58 14.93 -12.60
C LEU A 191 31.72 15.30 -11.62
N MET A 192 31.49 15.12 -10.31
CA MET A 192 32.51 15.30 -9.28
C MET A 192 33.61 14.23 -9.35
N ASP A 193 33.24 12.99 -9.65
CA ASP A 193 34.18 11.89 -9.84
C ASP A 193 35.00 12.03 -11.13
N GLU A 194 34.45 12.64 -12.18
CA GLU A 194 35.19 13.00 -13.40
C GLU A 194 36.16 14.16 -13.16
N LEU A 195 35.71 15.24 -12.50
CA LEU A 195 36.58 16.37 -12.14
C LEU A 195 37.72 16.00 -11.19
N SER A 196 37.52 15.00 -10.33
CA SER A 196 38.57 14.48 -9.44
C SER A 196 39.60 13.60 -10.14
N LYS A 197 39.34 13.13 -11.37
CA LYS A 197 40.29 12.32 -12.15
C LYS A 197 41.22 13.16 -13.03
N ASP A 198 40.82 14.41 -13.31
CA ASP A 198 41.56 15.36 -14.14
C ASP A 198 42.44 16.34 -13.33
N ALA A 199 42.53 16.17 -12.00
CA ALA A 199 43.38 16.92 -11.07
C ALA A 199 44.51 16.05 -10.49
#